data_AF-A0A6A7L8P4-F1
#
_entry.id   AF-A0A6A7L8P4-F1
#
_cell.length_a   1.000
_cell.length_b   1.000
_cell.length_c   1.000
_cell.angle_alpha   90.00
_cell.angle_beta   90.00
_cell.angle_gamma   90.00
#
_symmetry.space_group_name_H-M   'P 1'
#
loop_
_entity.id
_entity.type
_entity.pdbx_description
1 polymer ?
#
loop_
_entity_poly.entity_id
_entity_poly.type
_entity_poly.pdbx_seq_one_letter_code
_entity_poly.pdbx_strand_id
1 'polypeptide(L)' 'MAIAKTDGELVHPVGNERHRLPRGTITLTDTGRAVLACDVDRVARCGLDRWLGGVHLQGTGPTWRWDDAQGRPVYG' A
#
# COMPACT_ATOMS: atom_id res chain seq x y z
N MET A 1 5.73 -0.49 -26.30
CA MET A 1 5.62 -1.93 -25.99
C MET A 1 4.22 -2.17 -25.45
N ALA A 2 3.36 -2.83 -26.21
CA ALA A 2 1.94 -3.00 -25.91
C ALA A 2 1.67 -4.39 -25.32
N ILE A 3 0.80 -4.49 -24.31
CA ILE A 3 0.15 -5.75 -23.94
C ILE A 3 -1.31 -5.44 -23.64
N ALA A 4 -2.20 -6.13 -24.36
CA ALA A 4 -3.65 -6.06 -24.27
C ALA A 4 -4.23 -7.32 -23.60
N LYS A 5 -5.54 -7.22 -23.28
CA LYS A 5 -6.52 -8.19 -22.72
C LYS A 5 -6.61 -8.36 -21.19
N THR A 6 -7.76 -8.62 -20.55
CA THR A 6 -9.22 -8.42 -20.72
C THR A 6 -9.86 -8.94 -19.41
N ASP A 7 -10.94 -8.31 -18.91
CA ASP A 7 -11.93 -8.70 -17.85
C ASP A 7 -11.37 -9.10 -16.45
N GLY A 8 -11.95 -8.81 -15.29
CA GLY A 8 -13.30 -8.41 -14.93
C GLY A 8 -13.80 -9.30 -13.78
N GLU A 9 -13.08 -9.40 -12.65
CA GLU A 9 -13.58 -10.10 -11.45
C GLU A 9 -12.82 -9.65 -10.19
N LEU A 10 -13.56 -9.44 -9.09
CA LEU A 10 -13.04 -9.15 -7.74
C LEU A 10 -13.27 -10.38 -6.86
N VAL A 11 -12.21 -11.05 -6.44
CA VAL A 11 -12.24 -12.07 -5.39
C VAL A 11 -11.04 -11.83 -4.45
N HIS A 12 -11.29 -11.72 -3.15
CA HIS A 12 -10.23 -11.69 -2.12
C HIS A 12 -10.26 -12.95 -1.26
N PRO A 13 -9.32 -13.87 -1.53
CA PRO A 13 -8.69 -14.60 -0.45
C PRO A 13 -7.20 -14.83 -0.75
N VAL A 14 -6.33 -14.42 0.18
CA VAL A 14 -4.89 -14.76 0.19
C VAL A 14 -4.04 -14.04 -0.88
N GLY A 15 -3.70 -12.78 -0.59
CA GLY A 15 -2.39 -12.18 -0.88
C GLY A 15 -1.85 -12.26 -2.31
N ASN A 16 -2.33 -11.38 -3.21
CA ASN A 16 -1.55 -10.74 -4.29
C ASN A 16 -2.39 -9.70 -5.04
N GLU A 17 -2.85 -8.66 -4.35
CA GLU A 17 -3.63 -7.57 -4.93
C GLU A 17 -2.91 -6.82 -6.06
N ARG A 18 -3.00 -7.34 -7.29
CA ARG A 18 -2.92 -6.50 -8.49
C ARG A 18 -4.20 -5.69 -8.53
N HIS A 19 -4.25 -4.59 -7.78
CA HIS A 19 -5.28 -3.57 -7.96
C HIS A 19 -5.25 -3.17 -9.43
N ARG A 20 -6.28 -3.58 -10.19
CA ARG A 20 -6.43 -3.12 -11.57
C ARG A 20 -6.64 -1.62 -11.49
N LEU A 21 -5.61 -0.86 -11.85
CA LEU A 21 -5.73 0.58 -11.92
C LEU A 21 -6.86 0.92 -12.91
N PRO A 22 -7.68 1.93 -12.62
CA PRO A 22 -8.68 2.42 -13.56
C PRO A 22 -8.04 2.72 -14.91
N ARG A 23 -8.76 2.44 -16.00
CA ARG A 23 -8.31 2.90 -17.33
C ARG A 23 -8.45 4.41 -17.40
N GLY A 24 -7.43 5.09 -17.94
CA GLY A 24 -7.42 6.55 -18.13
C GLY A 24 -6.23 7.22 -17.45
N THR A 25 -6.28 8.55 -17.38
CA THR A 25 -5.27 9.33 -16.66
C THR A 25 -5.67 9.43 -15.20
N ILE A 26 -4.74 9.09 -14.30
CA ILE A 26 -4.89 9.30 -12.86
C ILE A 26 -3.91 10.39 -12.42
N THR A 27 -4.35 11.20 -11.46
CA THR A 27 -3.55 12.26 -10.85
C THR A 27 -3.49 12.05 -9.35
N LEU A 28 -2.35 12.36 -8.74
CA LEU A 28 -2.21 12.31 -7.29
C LEU A 28 -3.11 13.34 -6.60
N THR A 29 -3.62 12.97 -5.44
CA THR A 29 -4.19 13.93 -4.49
C THR A 29 -3.08 14.76 -3.85
N ASP A 30 -3.41 15.88 -3.21
CA ASP A 30 -2.45 16.65 -2.43
C ASP A 30 -1.79 15.80 -1.34
N THR A 31 -2.60 15.01 -0.62
CA THR A 31 -2.09 14.05 0.37
C THR A 31 -1.14 13.03 -0.26
N GLY A 32 -1.45 12.53 -1.46
CA GLY A 32 -0.59 11.59 -2.18
C GLY A 32 0.75 12.23 -2.58
N ARG A 33 0.74 13.50 -3.00
CA ARG A 33 1.96 14.28 -3.24
C ARG A 33 2.79 14.45 -1.96
N ALA A 34 2.16 14.82 -0.86
CA ALA A 34 2.83 15.00 0.44
C ALA A 34 3.46 13.69 0.95
N VAL A 35 2.78 12.55 0.77
CA VAL A 35 3.34 11.23 1.11
C VAL A 35 4.59 10.93 0.29
N LEU A 36 4.59 11.21 -1.02
CA LEU A 36 5.75 10.98 -1.89
C LEU A 36 6.92 11.92 -1.59
N ALA A 37 6.63 13.12 -1.11
CA ALA A 37 7.64 14.08 -0.62
C ALA A 37 8.18 13.72 0.77
N CYS A 38 7.71 12.62 1.39
CA CYS A 38 8.00 12.24 2.76
C CYS A 38 7.53 13.24 3.83
N ASP A 39 6.62 14.16 3.49
CA ASP A 39 6.05 15.14 4.43
C ASP A 39 4.96 14.52 5.32
N VAL A 40 4.32 13.44 4.85
CA VAL A 40 3.25 12.73 5.57
C VAL A 40 3.52 11.24 5.55
N ASP A 41 3.49 10.60 6.72
CA ASP A 41 3.50 9.15 6.81
C ASP A 41 2.14 8.57 6.40
N ARG A 42 2.14 7.82 5.28
CA ARG A 42 0.95 7.14 4.75
C ARG A 42 0.29 6.22 5.77
N VAL A 43 1.07 5.46 6.55
CA VAL A 43 0.51 4.47 7.49
C VAL A 43 -0.05 5.17 8.72
N ALA A 44 0.64 6.18 9.25
CA ALA A 44 0.08 6.97 10.34
C ALA A 44 -1.23 7.66 9.91
N ARG A 45 -1.30 8.12 8.65
CA ARG A 45 -2.49 8.81 8.12
C ARG A 45 -3.64 7.87 7.72
N CYS A 46 -3.34 6.74 7.09
CA CYS A 46 -4.34 5.86 6.46
C CYS A 46 -4.49 4.48 7.14
N GLY A 47 -3.62 4.14 8.09
CA GLY A 47 -3.55 2.82 8.72
C GLY A 47 -2.96 1.72 7.84
N LEU A 48 -2.94 0.52 8.41
CA LEU A 48 -2.73 -0.75 7.71
C LEU A 48 -4.06 -1.48 7.60
N ASP A 49 -4.30 -2.06 6.43
CA ASP A 49 -5.40 -3.00 6.16
C ASP A 49 -4.94 -3.92 5.02
N ARG A 50 -4.29 -5.04 5.35
CA ARG A 50 -3.82 -5.99 4.34
C ARG A 50 -3.63 -7.39 4.89
N TRP A 51 -3.76 -8.39 4.03
CA TRP A 51 -3.39 -9.77 4.33
C TRP A 51 -1.91 -10.04 3.98
N LEU A 52 -1.18 -10.66 4.90
CA LEU A 52 0.17 -11.20 4.70
C LEU A 52 0.23 -12.64 5.16
N GLY A 53 0.45 -13.59 4.24
CA GLY A 53 0.64 -15.00 4.60
C GLY A 53 -0.50 -15.62 5.43
N GLY A 54 -1.74 -15.16 5.24
CA GLY A 54 -2.89 -15.60 6.04
C GLY A 54 -3.10 -14.85 7.35
N VAL A 55 -2.36 -13.77 7.61
CA VAL A 55 -2.57 -12.85 8.74
C VAL A 55 -3.17 -11.54 8.23
N HIS A 56 -4.28 -11.11 8.82
CA HIS A 56 -4.88 -9.79 8.54
C HIS A 56 -4.25 -8.72 9.43
N LEU A 57 -3.42 -7.87 8.84
CA LEU A 57 -2.84 -6.71 9.50
C LEU A 57 -3.81 -5.55 9.39
N GLN A 58 -4.37 -5.13 10.52
CA GLN A 58 -5.29 -4.00 10.62
C GLN A 58 -4.91 -3.08 11.79
N GLY A 59 -5.11 -1.77 11.61
CA GLY A 59 -5.00 -0.79 12.69
C GLY A 59 -4.24 0.50 12.33
N THR A 60 -4.34 1.48 13.23
CA THR A 60 -3.69 2.81 13.16
C THR A 60 -2.61 2.98 14.23
N GLY A 61 -2.30 1.90 14.96
CA GLY A 61 -1.38 1.90 16.08
C GLY A 61 0.10 2.02 15.66
N PRO A 62 1.00 2.12 16.66
CA PRO A 62 2.42 2.26 16.41
C PRO A 62 2.92 1.10 15.56
N THR A 63 3.57 1.44 14.45
CA THR A 63 3.91 0.49 13.41
C THR A 63 5.41 0.29 13.41
N TRP A 64 5.86 -0.94 13.70
CA TRP A 64 7.26 -1.30 13.56
C TRP A 64 7.72 -1.07 12.12
N ARG A 65 8.77 -0.25 11.96
CA ARG A 65 9.41 0.03 10.68
C ARG A 65 10.70 -0.76 10.59
N TRP A 66 11.00 -1.23 9.40
CA TRP A 66 12.30 -1.82 9.15
C TRP A 66 13.30 -0.69 8.90
N ASP A 67 14.34 -0.61 9.72
CA ASP A 67 15.49 0.24 9.46
C ASP A 67 16.51 -0.57 8.64
N ASP A 68 16.60 -0.30 7.34
CA ASP A 68 17.54 -0.97 6.45
C ASP A 68 19.01 -0.67 6.80
N ALA A 69 19.30 0.49 7.38
CA ALA A 69 20.67 0.85 7.76
C ALA A 69 21.12 0.07 9.01
N GLN A 70 20.19 -0.20 9.93
CA GLN A 70 20.46 -0.93 11.16
C GLN A 70 20.08 -2.42 11.10
N GLY A 71 19.40 -2.85 10.04
CA GLY A 71 18.94 -4.23 9.87
C GLY A 71 18.00 -4.69 10.99
N ARG A 72 17.18 -3.78 11.56
CA ARG A 72 16.31 -4.10 12.69
C ARG A 72 14.96 -3.38 12.63
N PRO A 73 13.93 -3.92 13.31
CA PRO A 73 12.70 -3.19 13.56
C PRO A 73 12.95 -2.00 14.50
N VAL A 74 12.41 -0.84 14.15
CA VAL A 74 12.35 0.38 14.98
C VAL A 74 10.91 0.80 15.18
N TYR A 75 10.65 1.47 16.30
CA TYR A 75 9.34 2.01 16.60
C TYR A 75 9.16 3.37 15.89
N GLY A 76 8.00 3.58 15.28
CA GLY A 76 7.64 4.81 14.57
C GLY A 76 6.20 5.20 14.82
#